data_AF-A0A2S9FM94-F1
#
_entry.id   AF-A0A2S9FM94-F1
#
_cell.length_a   1.000
_cell.length_b   1.000
_cell.length_c   1.000
_cell.angle_alpha   90.00
_cell.angle_beta   90.00
_cell.angle_gamma   90.00
#
_symmetry.space_group_name_H-M   'P 1'
#
loop_
_entity.id
_entity.type
_entity.pdbx_description
1 polymer ?
#
loop_
_entity_poly.entity_id
_entity_poly.type
_entity_poly.pdbx_seq_one_letter_code
_entity_poly.pdbx_strand_id
1 'polypeptide(L)'
;PIEIKGDGRVSSIVLGRNELVTGPDGRVSARDTGEREEVPAQLVVRAVGYRGLPTPGLPFDERAGTIPHVDGKIEGSRNEYVVGWIKRGPTGVIGSNKSDSQETVDTLLADLATAELAEFGDDHDESVERWMLERQPKLVTNDH
;
A
#
# COMPACT_ATOMS: atom_id res chain seq x y z
N PRO A 1 9.27 -5.28 20.41
CA PRO A 1 10.69 -5.74 20.41
C PRO A 1 11.59 -4.54 20.68
N ILE A 2 12.58 -4.67 21.56
CA ILE A 2 13.47 -3.57 21.96
C ILE A 2 14.75 -3.58 21.12
N GLU A 3 15.38 -4.75 21.01
CA GLU A 3 16.67 -4.91 20.32
C GLU A 3 16.81 -6.32 19.76
N ILE A 4 17.47 -6.48 18.61
CA ILE A 4 17.89 -7.77 18.06
C ILE A 4 19.41 -7.80 18.14
N LYS A 5 19.98 -8.85 18.73
CA LYS A 5 21.43 -8.95 18.97
C LYS A 5 22.07 -10.10 18.20
N GLY A 6 23.34 -9.91 17.89
CA GLY A 6 24.25 -10.97 17.43
C GLY A 6 25.39 -10.43 16.58
N ASP A 7 26.38 -11.29 16.33
CA ASP A 7 27.54 -11.00 15.49
C ASP A 7 27.38 -11.70 14.14
N GLY A 8 27.19 -10.91 13.09
CA GLY A 8 26.93 -11.38 11.71
C GLY A 8 25.57 -12.05 11.48
N ARG A 9 24.87 -12.51 12.52
CA ARG A 9 23.53 -13.12 12.45
C ARG A 9 22.77 -12.97 13.77
N VAL A 10 21.46 -13.17 13.73
CA VAL A 10 20.59 -13.13 14.92
C VAL A 10 20.99 -14.22 15.91
N SER A 11 21.09 -13.86 17.19
CA SER A 11 21.40 -14.77 18.31
C SER A 11 20.45 -14.63 19.50
N SER A 12 19.86 -13.45 19.69
CA SER A 12 18.84 -13.20 20.70
C SER A 12 17.99 -11.98 20.34
N ILE A 13 16.86 -11.84 21.05
CA ILE A 13 15.98 -10.68 20.97
C ILE A 13 15.68 -10.19 22.39
N VAL A 14 15.80 -8.87 22.60
CA VAL A 14 15.37 -8.21 23.83
C VAL A 14 13.91 -7.81 23.68
N LEU A 15 13.07 -8.33 24.55
CA LEU A 15 11.67 -8.01 24.69
C LEU A 15 11.48 -7.00 25.82
N GLY A 16 10.47 -6.14 25.68
CA GLY A 16 10.08 -5.17 26.70
C GLY A 16 8.66 -5.47 27.17
N ARG A 17 8.44 -5.46 28.48
CA ARG A 17 7.10 -5.62 29.04
C ARG A 17 6.32 -4.33 28.85
N ASN A 18 5.08 -4.46 28.39
CA ASN A 18 4.15 -3.34 28.28
C ASN A 18 3.03 -3.46 29.31
N GLU A 19 2.49 -2.32 29.72
CA GLU A 19 1.20 -2.23 30.38
C GLU A 19 0.18 -1.54 29.46
N LEU A 20 -1.11 -1.78 29.69
CA LEU A 20 -2.19 -1.18 28.91
C LEU A 20 -2.61 0.14 29.57
N VAL A 21 -2.64 1.22 28.79
CA VAL A 21 -3.07 2.55 29.24
C VAL A 21 -4.18 3.05 28.35
N THR A 22 -5.29 3.47 28.95
CA THR A 22 -6.42 4.09 28.26
C THR A 22 -6.15 5.58 28.07
N GLY A 23 -6.12 6.01 26.81
CA GLY A 23 -5.99 7.42 26.47
C GLY A 23 -7.28 8.21 26.69
N PRO A 24 -7.23 9.55 26.63
CA PRO A 24 -8.42 10.42 26.72
C PRO A 24 -9.45 10.18 25.62
N ASP A 25 -9.03 9.61 24.49
CA ASP A 25 -9.86 9.20 23.34
C ASP A 25 -10.51 7.82 23.53
N GLY A 26 -10.33 7.17 24.69
CA GLY A 26 -10.80 5.83 24.99
C GLY A 26 -9.97 4.72 24.35
N ARG A 27 -8.91 5.05 23.60
CA ARG A 27 -8.06 4.04 22.95
C ARG A 27 -7.10 3.44 23.97
N VAL A 28 -7.04 2.11 24.01
CA VAL A 28 -6.04 1.40 24.81
C VAL A 28 -4.75 1.29 24.01
N SER A 29 -3.64 1.71 24.61
CA SER A 29 -2.30 1.65 24.00
C SER A 29 -1.32 0.92 24.90
N ALA A 30 -0.29 0.34 24.31
CA ALA A 30 0.79 -0.30 25.03
C ALA A 30 1.83 0.75 25.47
N ARG A 31 2.12 0.83 26.77
CA ARG A 31 3.19 1.67 27.34
C ARG A 31 4.30 0.77 27.87
N ASP A 32 5.54 1.04 27.46
CA ASP A 32 6.73 0.33 27.94
C ASP A 32 6.92 0.55 29.44
N THR A 33 7.09 -0.52 30.22
CA THR A 33 7.33 -0.46 31.66
C THR A 33 8.81 -0.32 32.03
N GLY A 34 9.72 -0.40 31.05
CA GLY A 34 11.17 -0.39 31.27
C GLY A 34 11.78 -1.75 31.62
N GLU A 35 10.95 -2.78 31.89
CA GLU A 35 11.42 -4.14 32.15
C GLU A 35 11.87 -4.82 30.86
N ARG A 36 12.91 -5.66 30.94
CA ARG A 36 13.55 -6.30 29.79
C ARG A 36 13.75 -7.78 30.04
N GLU A 37 13.53 -8.58 28.99
CA GLU A 37 13.82 -10.02 28.94
C GLU A 37 14.58 -10.31 27.66
N GLU A 38 15.70 -11.04 27.75
CA GLU A 38 16.45 -11.47 26.57
C GLU A 38 16.16 -12.94 26.28
N VAL A 39 15.65 -13.22 25.08
CA VAL A 39 15.29 -14.57 24.64
C VAL A 39 16.26 -15.02 23.55
N PRO A 40 16.95 -16.17 23.72
CA PRO A 40 17.75 -16.76 22.67
C PRO A 40 16.89 -17.09 21.43
N ALA A 41 17.30 -16.62 20.26
CA ALA A 41 16.57 -16.81 19.00
C ALA A 41 17.53 -16.78 17.81
N GLN A 42 17.26 -17.58 16.78
CA GLN A 42 18.12 -17.67 15.59
C GLN A 42 17.45 -17.11 14.33
N LEU A 43 16.16 -16.80 14.41
CA LEU A 43 15.36 -16.20 13.35
C LEU A 43 14.33 -15.26 13.97
N VAL A 44 14.17 -14.07 13.38
CA VAL A 44 13.12 -13.12 13.73
C VAL A 44 12.43 -12.70 12.44
N VAL A 45 11.12 -12.94 12.36
CA VAL A 45 10.27 -12.52 11.23
C VAL A 45 9.31 -11.46 11.73
N ARG A 46 9.43 -10.23 11.24
CA ARG A 46 8.50 -9.15 11.58
C ARG A 46 7.23 -9.29 10.74
N ALA A 47 6.09 -9.45 11.41
CA ALA A 47 4.77 -9.50 10.78
C ALA A 47 3.88 -8.36 11.33
N VAL A 48 4.37 -7.12 11.25
CA VAL A 48 3.75 -5.93 11.85
C VAL A 48 2.94 -5.09 10.83
N GLY A 49 2.55 -5.73 9.72
CA GLY A 49 1.88 -5.08 8.59
C GLY A 49 2.82 -4.85 7.41
N TYR A 50 2.21 -4.80 6.22
CA TYR A 50 2.89 -4.33 5.01
C TYR A 50 2.95 -2.81 4.98
N ARG A 51 3.61 -2.26 3.96
CA ARG A 51 3.65 -0.82 3.72
C ARG A 51 3.76 -0.57 2.22
N GLY A 52 2.99 0.37 1.69
CA GLY A 52 3.12 0.82 0.31
C GLY A 52 4.47 1.49 0.06
N LEU A 53 4.85 1.58 -1.20
CA LEU A 53 6.03 2.31 -1.65
C LEU A 53 5.61 3.45 -2.58
N PRO A 54 6.32 4.59 -2.56
CA PRO A 54 6.02 5.68 -3.48
C PRO A 54 6.26 5.24 -4.92
N THR A 55 5.38 5.67 -5.81
CA THR A 55 5.53 5.52 -7.27
C THR A 55 6.00 6.86 -7.84
N PRO A 56 7.12 6.92 -8.59
CA PRO A 56 7.58 8.17 -9.18
C PRO A 56 6.48 8.85 -10.01
N GLY A 57 6.25 10.14 -9.74
CA GLY A 57 5.21 10.93 -10.41
C GLY A 57 3.88 11.03 -9.64
N LEU A 58 3.66 10.22 -8.59
CA LEU A 58 2.44 10.25 -7.79
C LEU A 58 2.68 10.85 -6.38
N PRO A 59 1.66 11.49 -5.76
CA PRO A 59 1.73 11.89 -4.36
C PRO A 59 1.75 10.66 -3.44
N PHE A 60 2.34 10.80 -2.25
CA PHE A 60 2.46 9.70 -1.29
C PHE A 60 2.43 10.20 0.16
N ASP A 61 1.59 9.60 1.00
CA ASP A 61 1.57 9.84 2.44
C ASP A 61 2.63 8.95 3.11
N GLU A 62 3.76 9.54 3.47
CA GLU A 62 4.87 8.85 4.15
C GLU A 62 4.55 8.40 5.58
N ARG A 63 3.43 8.80 6.17
CA ARG A 63 2.99 8.24 7.45
C ARG A 63 2.12 7.00 7.20
N ALA A 64 1.08 7.14 6.38
CA ALA A 64 0.11 6.08 6.12
C ALA A 64 0.66 4.97 5.20
N GLY A 65 1.62 5.28 4.33
CA GLY A 65 2.13 4.35 3.32
C GLY A 65 1.13 4.12 2.18
N THR A 66 0.34 5.14 1.83
CA THR A 66 -0.75 5.12 0.84
C THR A 66 -0.66 6.33 -0.09
N ILE A 67 -1.37 6.28 -1.22
CA ILE A 67 -1.50 7.42 -2.14
C ILE A 67 -2.71 8.25 -1.71
N PRO A 68 -2.57 9.57 -1.45
CA PRO A 68 -3.67 10.47 -1.11
C PRO A 68 -4.75 10.52 -2.20
N HIS A 69 -6.03 10.46 -1.81
CA HIS A 69 -7.14 10.40 -2.73
C HIS A 69 -8.46 10.93 -2.12
N VAL A 70 -9.42 11.26 -2.97
CA VAL A 70 -10.84 11.47 -2.61
C VAL A 70 -11.67 10.44 -3.38
N ASP A 71 -12.37 9.56 -2.67
CA ASP A 71 -13.18 8.47 -3.25
C ASP A 71 -12.46 7.59 -4.30
N GLY A 72 -11.13 7.48 -4.17
CA GLY A 72 -10.26 6.73 -5.06
C GLY A 72 -9.63 7.55 -6.19
N LYS A 73 -10.05 8.79 -6.43
CA LYS A 73 -9.36 9.70 -7.35
C LYS A 73 -8.15 10.33 -6.66
N ILE A 74 -6.97 10.22 -7.26
CA ILE A 74 -5.73 10.76 -6.68
C ILE A 74 -5.83 12.29 -6.55
N GLU A 75 -5.43 12.83 -5.39
CA GLU A 75 -5.42 14.27 -5.16
C GLU A 75 -4.52 15.00 -6.18
N GLY A 76 -5.06 16.06 -6.79
CA GLY A 76 -4.34 16.84 -7.81
C GLY A 76 -4.27 16.18 -9.20
N SER A 77 -4.79 14.96 -9.35
CA SER A 77 -4.88 14.29 -10.65
C SER A 77 -6.20 14.55 -11.36
N ARG A 78 -6.16 14.62 -12.70
CA ARG A 78 -7.34 14.70 -13.56
C ARG A 78 -8.00 13.33 -13.76
N ASN A 79 -7.19 12.28 -13.94
CA ASN A 79 -7.63 10.98 -14.46
C ASN A 79 -6.88 9.77 -13.89
N GLU A 80 -6.18 9.91 -12.77
CA GLU A 80 -5.52 8.78 -12.09
C GLU A 80 -6.29 8.40 -10.81
N TYR A 81 -6.41 7.09 -10.59
CA TYR A 81 -7.22 6.52 -9.51
C TYR A 81 -6.46 5.41 -8.80
N VAL A 82 -6.84 5.12 -7.56
CA VAL A 82 -6.26 4.09 -6.70
C VAL A 82 -7.35 3.20 -6.14
N VAL A 83 -7.03 1.92 -5.96
CA VAL A 83 -7.89 0.90 -5.33
C VAL A 83 -7.06 0.00 -4.41
N GLY A 84 -7.71 -0.77 -3.55
CA GLY A 84 -7.08 -1.79 -2.73
C GLY A 84 -6.16 -1.21 -1.65
N TRP A 85 -5.05 -1.90 -1.38
CA TRP A 85 -4.18 -1.57 -0.24
C TRP A 85 -3.42 -0.25 -0.40
N ILE A 86 -3.11 0.18 -1.62
CA ILE A 86 -2.44 1.49 -1.82
C ILE A 86 -3.39 2.67 -1.56
N LYS A 87 -4.71 2.42 -1.62
CA LYS A 87 -5.79 3.36 -1.27
C LYS A 87 -6.06 3.34 0.24
N ARG A 88 -6.42 2.17 0.80
CA ARG A 88 -6.95 2.02 2.17
C ARG A 88 -5.94 1.58 3.24
N GLY A 89 -4.70 1.32 2.84
CA GLY A 89 -3.71 0.66 3.68
C GLY A 89 -3.84 -0.87 3.70
N PRO A 90 -2.85 -1.58 4.25
CA PRO A 90 -2.66 -3.02 4.08
C PRO A 90 -3.49 -3.84 5.08
N THR A 91 -4.82 -3.66 5.03
CA THR A 91 -5.77 -4.35 5.89
C THR A 91 -6.97 -4.89 5.11
N GLY A 92 -7.59 -5.94 5.65
CA GLY A 92 -8.74 -6.59 5.03
C GLY A 92 -8.38 -7.84 4.22
N VAL A 93 -9.43 -8.56 3.81
CA VAL A 93 -9.34 -9.81 3.03
C VAL A 93 -9.49 -9.52 1.53
N ILE A 94 -9.27 -10.52 0.67
CA ILE A 94 -9.44 -10.38 -0.79
C ILE A 94 -10.81 -9.78 -1.14
N GLY A 95 -11.87 -10.21 -0.44
CA GLY A 95 -13.23 -9.70 -0.67
C GLY A 95 -13.43 -8.22 -0.37
N SER A 96 -12.68 -7.62 0.58
CA SER A 96 -12.84 -6.19 0.87
C SER A 96 -12.29 -5.28 -0.23
N ASN A 97 -11.42 -5.81 -1.10
CA ASN A 97 -10.97 -5.08 -2.28
C ASN A 97 -12.04 -4.98 -3.36
N LYS A 98 -13.03 -5.90 -3.40
CA LYS A 98 -14.06 -5.89 -4.43
C LYS A 98 -14.97 -4.67 -4.30
N SER A 99 -15.55 -4.45 -3.12
CA SER A 99 -16.42 -3.29 -2.87
C SER A 99 -15.66 -1.97 -3.00
N ASP A 100 -14.45 -1.93 -2.45
CA ASP A 100 -13.56 -0.78 -2.54
C ASP A 100 -13.21 -0.39 -3.99
N SER A 101 -12.96 -1.38 -4.84
CA SER A 101 -12.68 -1.13 -6.26
C SER A 101 -13.94 -0.66 -6.99
N GLN A 102 -15.11 -1.20 -6.64
CA GLN A 102 -16.37 -0.76 -7.24
C GLN A 102 -16.62 0.72 -6.98
N GLU A 103 -16.44 1.19 -5.74
CA GLU A 103 -16.62 2.61 -5.38
C GLU A 103 -15.74 3.53 -6.25
N THR A 104 -14.48 3.16 -6.46
CA THR A 104 -13.56 3.95 -7.30
C THR A 104 -13.91 3.88 -8.78
N VAL A 105 -14.39 2.74 -9.26
CA VAL A 105 -14.89 2.61 -10.64
C VAL A 105 -16.12 3.49 -10.85
N ASP A 106 -17.02 3.58 -9.86
CA ASP A 106 -18.19 4.46 -9.93
C ASP A 106 -17.77 5.93 -10.04
N THR A 107 -16.77 6.37 -9.25
CA THR A 107 -16.17 7.71 -9.38
C THR A 107 -15.55 7.93 -10.75
N LEU A 108 -14.76 6.98 -11.25
CA LEU A 108 -14.14 7.05 -12.57
C LEU A 108 -15.18 7.19 -13.69
N LEU A 109 -16.25 6.40 -13.64
CA LEU A 109 -17.33 6.45 -14.64
C LEU A 109 -18.08 7.79 -14.60
N ALA A 110 -18.33 8.33 -13.40
CA ALA A 110 -18.94 9.65 -13.25
C ALA A 110 -18.07 10.76 -13.83
N ASP A 111 -16.76 10.69 -13.64
CA ASP A 111 -15.81 11.64 -14.22
C ASP A 111 -15.79 11.53 -15.76
N LEU A 112 -15.75 10.31 -16.31
CA LEU A 112 -15.78 10.09 -17.76
C LEU A 112 -17.08 10.59 -18.40
N ALA A 113 -18.22 10.47 -17.73
CA ALA A 113 -19.51 10.91 -18.25
C ALA A 113 -19.62 12.43 -18.48
N THR A 114 -18.75 13.21 -17.83
CA THR A 114 -18.75 14.68 -17.91
C THR A 114 -17.46 15.24 -18.51
N ALA A 115 -16.46 14.39 -18.76
CA ALA A 115 -15.18 14.79 -19.29
C ALA A 115 -15.24 15.04 -20.81
N GLU A 116 -14.44 16.00 -21.26
CA GLU A 116 -14.02 16.08 -22.65
C GLU A 116 -12.96 14.99 -22.89
N LEU A 117 -13.34 13.98 -23.68
CA LEU A 117 -12.50 12.83 -23.98
C LEU A 117 -11.55 13.16 -25.14
N ALA A 118 -10.34 12.65 -25.07
CA ALA A 118 -9.43 12.70 -26.20
C ALA A 118 -9.92 11.79 -27.33
N GLU A 119 -9.83 12.25 -28.57
CA GLU A 119 -10.05 11.42 -29.74
C GLU A 119 -8.76 10.67 -30.07
N PHE A 120 -8.88 9.37 -30.32
CA PHE A 120 -7.79 8.52 -30.76
C PHE A 120 -8.18 7.82 -32.07
N GLY A 121 -7.21 7.52 -32.92
CA GLY A 121 -7.45 6.77 -34.16
C GLY A 121 -7.81 5.31 -33.89
N ASP A 122 -8.34 4.63 -34.91
CA ASP A 122 -8.74 3.22 -34.82
C ASP A 122 -7.55 2.29 -34.48
N ASP A 123 -6.31 2.74 -34.65
CA ASP A 123 -5.06 2.01 -34.36
C ASP A 123 -4.49 2.28 -32.94
N HIS A 124 -5.24 2.97 -32.08
CA HIS A 124 -4.71 3.41 -30.77
C HIS A 124 -4.24 2.24 -29.89
N ASP A 125 -5.02 1.17 -29.79
CA ASP A 125 -4.70 0.01 -28.96
C ASP A 125 -3.38 -0.65 -29.42
N GLU A 126 -3.22 -0.86 -30.74
CA GLU A 126 -2.00 -1.40 -31.33
C GLU A 126 -0.79 -0.48 -31.08
N SER A 127 -1.01 0.84 -31.13
CA SER A 127 0.04 1.83 -30.88
C SER A 127 0.55 1.78 -29.44
N VAL A 128 -0.34 1.60 -28.46
CA VAL A 128 -0.02 1.48 -27.04
C VAL A 128 0.69 0.16 -26.78
N GLU A 129 0.20 -0.95 -27.33
CA GLU A 129 0.84 -2.26 -27.20
C GLU A 129 2.28 -2.25 -27.73
N ARG A 130 2.48 -1.73 -28.95
CA ARG A 130 3.81 -1.56 -29.53
C ARG A 130 4.73 -0.73 -28.64
N TRP A 131 4.22 0.39 -28.12
CA TRP A 131 4.98 1.23 -27.19
C TRP A 131 5.36 0.47 -25.91
N MET A 132 4.47 -0.34 -25.33
CA MET A 132 4.80 -1.15 -24.16
C MET A 132 5.89 -2.19 -24.46
N LEU A 133 5.83 -2.87 -25.60
CA LEU A 133 6.82 -3.86 -26.03
C LEU A 133 8.20 -3.23 -26.29
N GLU A 134 8.25 -2.03 -26.87
CA GLU A 134 9.50 -1.27 -27.04
C GLU A 134 10.16 -0.92 -25.70
N ARG A 135 9.37 -0.66 -24.66
CA ARG A 135 9.86 -0.34 -23.31
C ARG A 135 10.17 -1.58 -22.46
N GLN A 136 9.49 -2.69 -22.72
CA GLN A 136 9.69 -3.97 -22.04
C GLN A 136 9.64 -5.12 -23.06
N PRO A 137 10.79 -5.47 -23.71
CA PRO A 137 10.83 -6.53 -24.71
C PRO A 137 10.53 -7.95 -24.19
N LYS A 138 10.41 -8.13 -22.88
CA LYS A 138 10.05 -9.40 -22.21
C LYS A 138 8.70 -9.29 -21.49
N LEU A 139 7.77 -8.51 -22.04
CA LEU A 139 6.41 -8.41 -21.52
C LEU A 139 5.76 -9.80 -21.49
N VAL A 140 5.09 -10.15 -20.39
CA VAL A 140 4.32 -11.39 -20.26
C VAL A 140 2.86 -11.06 -20.56
N THR A 141 2.34 -11.64 -21.63
CA THR A 141 0.92 -11.52 -22.02
C THR A 141 0.13 -12.73 -21.53
N ASN A 142 -1.20 -12.72 -21.70
CA ASN A 142 -2.06 -13.85 -21.33
C ASN A 142 -1.76 -15.14 -22.11
N ASP A 143 -1.10 -15.04 -23.27
CA ASP A 143 -0.81 -16.19 -24.15
C ASP A 143 0.54 -16.86 -23.86
N HIS A 144 1.37 -16.27 -22.99
CA HIS A 144 2.65 -16.86 -22.55
C HIS A 144 2.43 -17.97 -21.51
#